data_AF-A0A2K8MKZ8-F1
#
_entry.id   AF-A0A2K8MKZ8-F1
#
_cell.length_a   1.000
_cell.length_b   1.000
_cell.length_c   1.000
_cell.angle_alpha   90.00
_cell.angle_beta   90.00
_cell.angle_gamma   90.00
#
_symmetry.space_group_name_H-M   'P 1'
#
loop_
_entity.id
_entity.type
_entity.pdbx_description
1 polymer ?
#
loop_
_entity_poly.entity_id
_entity_poly.type
_entity_poly.pdbx_seq_one_letter_code
_entity_poly.pdbx_strand_id
1 'polypeptide(L)' 'MRVVIEVAHILIGLVAAVLIAWAAAWSYPRATDDIWLVAFACMAAVVLMGIGPVRRAYAPDRAKLDPESGDTVNG' A
#
# COMPACT_ATOMS: atom_id res chain seq x y z
N MET A 1 -8.74 -13.30 -2.60
CA MET A 1 -7.35 -12.98 -2.18
C MET A 1 -6.72 -11.80 -2.96
N ARG A 2 -7.50 -10.93 -3.64
CA ARG A 2 -6.91 -9.76 -4.34
C ARG A 2 -6.28 -8.75 -3.38
N VAL A 3 -6.89 -8.51 -2.23
CA VAL A 3 -6.37 -7.57 -1.22
C VAL A 3 -4.94 -7.92 -0.79
N VAL A 4 -4.63 -9.21 -0.59
CA VAL A 4 -3.30 -9.68 -0.19
C VAL A 4 -2.26 -9.41 -1.29
N ILE A 5 -2.63 -9.65 -2.55
CA ILE A 5 -1.77 -9.40 -3.72
C ILE A 5 -1.49 -7.90 -3.88
N GLU A 6 -2.48 -7.06 -3.63
CA GLU A 6 -2.34 -5.61 -3.71
C GLU A 6 -1.45 -5.06 -2.59
N VAL A 7 -1.62 -5.57 -1.36
CA VAL A 7 -0.73 -5.25 -0.24
C VAL A 7 0.70 -5.72 -0.54
N ALA A 8 0.86 -6.91 -1.13
CA ALA A 8 2.16 -7.41 -1.53
C ALA A 8 2.84 -6.51 -2.57
N HIS A 9 2.10 -5.94 -3.54
CA HIS A 9 2.67 -4.97 -4.49
C HIS A 9 3.16 -3.68 -3.82
N ILE A 10 2.42 -3.16 -2.84
CA ILE A 10 2.85 -1.99 -2.06
C ILE A 10 4.15 -2.31 -1.31
N LEU A 11 4.21 -3.49 -0.67
CA LEU A 11 5.39 -3.94 0.06
C LEU A 11 6.60 -4.12 -0.87
N ILE A 12 6.41 -4.71 -2.04
CA ILE A 12 7.47 -4.87 -3.05
C ILE A 12 7.97 -3.51 -3.52
N GLY A 13 7.08 -2.55 -3.80
CA GLY A 13 7.45 -1.19 -4.17
C GLY A 13 8.25 -0.47 -3.08
N LEU A 14 7.85 -0.63 -1.81
CA LEU A 14 8.58 -0.07 -0.67
C LEU A 14 9.99 -0.67 -0.55
N VAL A 15 10.09 -2.00 -0.62
CA VAL A 15 11.36 -2.71 -0.52
C VAL A 15 12.29 -2.29 -1.66
N ALA A 16 11.78 -2.21 -2.89
CA ALA A 16 12.55 -1.74 -4.04
C ALA A 16 13.07 -0.31 -3.82
N ALA A 17 12.23 0.61 -3.32
CA ALA A 17 12.64 1.99 -3.03
C ALA A 17 13.76 2.04 -1.98
N VAL A 18 13.66 1.25 -0.91
CA VAL A 18 14.70 1.17 0.14
C VAL A 18 16.02 0.64 -0.44
N LEU A 19 15.98 -0.43 -1.24
CA LEU A 19 17.19 -1.00 -1.83
C LEU A 19 17.89 -0.04 -2.78
N ILE A 20 17.12 0.70 -3.59
CA ILE A 20 17.66 1.71 -4.51
C ILE A 20 18.29 2.86 -3.73
N ALA A 21 17.60 3.38 -2.72
CA ALA A 21 18.10 4.46 -1.87
C ALA A 21 19.38 4.05 -1.13
N TRP A 22 19.41 2.83 -0.60
CA TRP A 22 20.57 2.26 0.08
C TRP A 22 21.77 2.12 -0.85
N ALA A 23 21.57 1.59 -2.07
CA ALA A 23 22.62 1.47 -3.07
C ALA A 23 23.15 2.84 -3.52
N ALA A 24 22.26 3.83 -3.69
CA ALA A 24 22.63 5.19 -4.04
C ALA A 24 23.42 5.88 -2.93
N ALA A 25 22.99 5.75 -1.68
CA ALA A 25 23.69 6.33 -0.52
C ALA A 25 25.07 5.71 -0.30
N TRP A 26 25.24 4.41 -0.60
CA TRP A 26 26.54 3.75 -0.58
C TRP A 26 27.47 4.26 -1.69
N SER A 27 26.92 4.50 -2.89
CA SER A 27 27.68 5.01 -4.04
C SER A 27 28.12 6.47 -3.85
N TYR A 28 27.26 7.33 -3.29
CA TYR A 28 27.57 8.75 -3.07
C TYR A 28 27.18 9.24 -1.66
N PRO A 29 28.06 9.02 -0.66
CA PRO A 29 27.77 9.33 0.74
C PRO A 29 27.49 10.81 1.02
N ARG A 30 28.02 11.71 0.17
CA ARG A 30 27.90 13.16 0.34
C ARG A 30 26.47 13.67 0.18
N ALA A 31 25.63 12.99 -0.60
CA ALA A 31 24.21 13.35 -0.79
C ALA A 31 23.25 12.36 -0.12
N THR A 32 23.70 11.62 0.89
CA THR A 32 22.87 10.64 1.61
C THR A 32 21.54 11.24 2.07
N ASP A 33 21.56 12.47 2.59
CA ASP A 33 20.36 13.13 3.11
C ASP A 33 19.33 13.42 2.00
N ASP A 34 19.78 13.94 0.85
CA ASP A 34 18.90 14.19 -0.30
C ASP A 34 18.35 12.88 -0.88
N ILE A 35 19.17 11.84 -0.95
CA ILE A 35 18.78 10.51 -1.44
C ILE A 35 17.66 9.95 -0.57
N TRP A 36 17.82 9.99 0.77
CA TRP A 36 16.80 9.50 1.68
C TRP A 36 15.54 10.36 1.67
N LEU A 37 15.66 11.68 1.53
CA LEU A 37 14.51 12.58 1.40
C LEU A 37 13.63 12.21 0.19
N VAL A 38 14.26 12.04 -0.98
CA VAL A 38 13.56 11.61 -2.19
C VAL A 38 13.02 10.18 -2.04
N ALA A 39 13.77 9.29 -1.41
CA ALA A 39 13.32 7.92 -1.15
C ALA A 39 12.05 7.90 -0.30
N PHE A 40 11.98 8.69 0.77
CA PHE A 40 10.78 8.81 1.60
C PHE A 40 9.60 9.38 0.81
N ALA A 41 9.83 10.40 -0.04
CA ALA A 41 8.80 10.94 -0.92
C ALA A 41 8.25 9.87 -1.89
N CYS A 42 9.14 9.06 -2.48
CA CYS A 42 8.77 7.94 -3.34
C CYS A 42 7.98 6.86 -2.58
N MET A 43 8.41 6.49 -1.37
CA MET A 43 7.67 5.53 -0.54
C MET A 43 6.26 6.04 -0.21
N ALA A 44 6.12 7.33 0.11
CA ALA A 44 4.82 7.95 0.34
C ALA A 44 3.94 7.88 -0.93
N ALA A 45 4.50 8.16 -2.10
CA ALA A 45 3.77 8.04 -3.36
C ALA A 45 3.32 6.59 -3.66
N VAL A 46 4.17 5.60 -3.40
CA VAL A 46 3.83 4.17 -3.55
C VAL A 46 2.65 3.80 -2.64
N VAL A 47 2.69 4.23 -1.37
CA VAL A 47 1.59 4.00 -0.42
C VAL A 47 0.31 4.67 -0.92
N LEU A 48 0.37 5.94 -1.33
CA LEU A 48 -0.79 6.70 -1.81
C LEU A 48 -1.42 6.05 -3.06
N MET A 49 -0.62 5.59 -4.02
CA MET A 49 -1.10 4.84 -5.18
C MET A 49 -1.80 3.53 -4.78
N GLY A 50 -1.33 2.87 -3.72
CA GLY A 50 -1.92 1.65 -3.18
C GLY A 50 -3.30 1.83 -2.52
N ILE A 51 -3.66 3.05 -2.09
CA ILE A 51 -4.94 3.30 -1.39
C ILE A 51 -6.15 3.10 -2.31
N GLY A 52 -6.06 3.51 -3.57
CA GLY A 52 -7.17 3.37 -4.55
C GLY A 52 -7.61 1.91 -4.78
N PRO A 53 -6.67 1.00 -5.09
CA PRO A 53 -6.95 -0.44 -5.21
C PRO A 53 -7.55 -1.06 -3.94
N VAL A 54 -7.02 -0.70 -2.76
CA VAL A 54 -7.54 -1.21 -1.47
C VAL A 54 -8.98 -0.75 -1.24
N ARG A 55 -9.28 0.54 -1.46
CA ARG A 55 -10.66 1.06 -1.35
C ARG A 55 -11.63 0.40 -2.33
N ARG A 56 -11.19 0.13 -3.56
CA ARG A 56 -11.98 -0.55 -4.59
C ARG A 56 -12.25 -2.01 -4.21
N ALA A 57 -11.27 -2.69 -3.61
CA ALA A 57 -11.39 -4.09 -3.21
C ALA A 57 -12.23 -4.29 -1.93
N TYR A 58 -12.26 -3.31 -1.02
CA TYR A 58 -13.12 -3.34 0.18
C TYR A 58 -14.62 -3.10 -0.10
N ALA A 59 -14.95 -2.43 -1.21
CA ALA A 59 -16.34 -2.11 -1.56
C ALA A 59 -17.27 -3.32 -1.82
N PRO A 60 -16.81 -4.41 -2.46
CA PRO A 60 -17.60 -5.64 -2.59
C PRO A 60 -17.60 -6.54 -1.34
N ASP A 61 -16.53 -6.56 -0.54
CA ASP A 61 -16.47 -7.41 0.67
C ASP A 61 -17.42 -6.92 1.78
N ARG A 62 -17.57 -5.60 1.97
CA ARG A 62 -18.56 -5.04 2.91
C ARG A 62 -20.01 -5.41 2.57
N ALA A 63 -20.36 -5.50 1.28
CA ALA A 63 -21.71 -5.84 0.84
C ALA A 63 -22.07 -7.31 1.13
N LYS A 64 -21.06 -8.14 1.39
CA LYS A 64 -21.23 -9.56 1.73
C LYS A 64 -21.31 -9.80 3.24
N LEU A 65 -20.96 -8.81 4.05
CA LEU A 65 -20.95 -8.85 5.52
C LEU A 65 -22.22 -8.26 6.16
N ASP A 66 -23.10 -7.63 5.38
CA ASP A 66 -24.46 -7.17 5.79
C ASP A 66 -25.63 -8.05 5.27
N PRO A 67 -25.65 -9.39 5.47
CA PRO A 67 -26.83 -10.19 5.14
C PRO A 67 -27.91 -10.24 6.25
N GLU A 68 -27.66 -9.73 7.47
CA GLU A 68 -28.49 -10.03 8.65
C GLU A 68 -29.05 -8.78 9.35
N SER A 69 -29.95 -8.06 8.68
CA SER A 69 -30.89 -7.16 9.36
C SER A 69 -32.33 -7.28 8.83
N GLY A 70 -32.65 -8.39 8.13
CA GLY A 70 -33.96 -8.61 7.51
C GLY A 70 -34.75 -9.82 7.99
N ASP A 71 -34.14 -10.77 8.73
CA ASP A 71 -34.77 -12.05 9.07
C ASP A 71 -35.26 -12.12 10.54
N THR A 72 -35.80 -11.01 11.05
CA THR A 72 -36.46 -10.94 12.39
C THR A 72 -37.92 -10.50 12.34
N VAL A 73 -38.54 -10.40 11.16
CA VAL A 73 -39.97 -10.07 11.02
C VAL A 73 -40.74 -11.28 10.45
N ASN A 74 -40.65 -12.40 11.17
CA ASN A 74 -41.70 -13.42 11.16
C ASN A 74 -42.38 -13.38 12.54
N GLY A 75 -43.45 -12.58 12.63
CA GLY A 75 -44.36 -12.47 13.77
C GLY A 75 -45.72 -12.04 13.26
#